data_AF-A0A0C9XGZ2-F1
#
_entry.id   AF-A0A0C9XGZ2-F1
#
_cell.length_a   1.000
_cell.length_b   1.000
_cell.length_c   1.000
_cell.angle_alpha   90.00
_cell.angle_beta   90.00
_cell.angle_gamma   90.00
#
_symmetry.space_group_name_H-M   'P 1'
#
loop_
_entity.id
_entity.type
_entity.pdbx_description
1 polymer ?
#
loop_
_entity_poly.entity_id
_entity_poly.type
_entity_poly.pdbx_seq_one_letter_code
_entity_poly.pdbx_strand_id
1 'polypeptide(L)'
;KSQVLTETSDEEIYQTVMDSIEAHENIKITGGEDVNDDIVIKPCPTRCKVLKAVLTIGACIKDSNDPNACKLEALLGLLNGQLCFDETQTMSSVLKSS
;
A
#
# COMPACT_ATOMS: atom_id res chain seq x y z
N LYS A 1 -31.93 3.79 -27.84
CA LYS A 1 -31.73 3.99 -26.39
C LYS A 1 -30.26 4.34 -26.20
N SER A 2 -29.95 5.62 -25.98
CA SER A 2 -28.57 6.12 -25.87
C SER A 2 -28.14 6.04 -24.41
N GLN A 3 -27.07 5.31 -24.14
CA GLN A 3 -26.47 5.19 -22.82
C GLN A 3 -25.62 6.44 -22.59
N VAL A 4 -26.11 7.36 -21.76
CA VAL A 4 -25.34 8.51 -21.28
C VAL A 4 -24.22 7.95 -20.41
N LEU A 5 -22.99 7.96 -20.95
CA LEU A 5 -21.78 7.86 -20.15
C LEU A 5 -21.73 9.12 -19.31
N THR A 6 -22.10 9.02 -18.03
CA THR A 6 -21.86 10.06 -17.05
C THR A 6 -20.35 10.25 -16.95
N GLU A 7 -19.86 11.30 -17.60
CA GLU A 7 -18.52 11.85 -17.37
C GLU A 7 -18.45 12.22 -15.88
N THR A 8 -17.81 11.38 -15.07
CA THR A 8 -17.49 11.71 -13.69
C THR A 8 -16.54 12.90 -13.73
N SER A 9 -16.93 14.00 -13.10
CA SER A 9 -16.12 15.21 -13.11
C SER A 9 -14.83 14.97 -12.32
N ASP A 10 -13.72 15.59 -12.74
CA ASP A 10 -12.45 15.55 -12.00
C ASP A 10 -12.63 15.97 -10.52
N GLU A 11 -13.60 16.86 -10.26
CA GLU A 11 -13.99 17.29 -8.91
C GLU A 11 -14.58 16.14 -8.08
N GLU A 12 -15.42 15.29 -8.67
CA GLU A 12 -16.02 14.14 -7.99
C GLU A 12 -14.98 13.07 -7.67
N ILE A 13 -13.99 12.88 -8.56
CA ILE A 13 -12.86 11.99 -8.35
C ILE A 13 -11.99 12.53 -7.20
N TYR A 14 -11.68 13.82 -7.24
CA TYR A 14 -10.90 14.47 -6.19
C TYR A 14 -11.57 14.36 -4.83
N GLN A 15 -12.87 14.63 -4.75
CA GLN A 15 -13.63 14.53 -3.51
C GLN A 15 -13.66 13.09 -2.98
N THR A 16 -13.90 12.11 -3.86
CA THR A 16 -13.91 10.69 -3.47
C THR A 16 -12.56 10.23 -2.90
N VAL A 17 -11.45 10.72 -3.47
CA VAL A 17 -10.10 10.43 -2.99
C VAL A 17 -9.88 11.07 -1.62
N MET A 18 -10.30 12.32 -1.42
CA MET A 18 -10.18 13.00 -0.14
C MET A 18 -11.03 12.34 0.95
N ASP A 19 -12.27 11.96 0.63
CA ASP A 19 -13.17 11.27 1.55
C ASP A 19 -12.60 9.90 1.97
N SER A 20 -11.96 9.17 1.05
CA SER A 20 -11.29 7.90 1.36
C SER A 20 -10.08 8.07 2.27
N ILE A 21 -9.31 9.14 2.09
CA ILE A 21 -8.16 9.47 2.95
C ILE A 21 -8.65 9.85 4.35
N GLU A 22 -9.66 10.70 4.44
CA GLU A 22 -10.26 11.11 5.72
C GLU A 22 -10.83 9.91 6.48
N ALA A 23 -11.55 9.01 5.81
CA ALA A 23 -12.06 7.80 6.42
C ALA A 23 -10.93 6.89 6.96
N HIS A 24 -9.85 6.73 6.20
CA HIS A 24 -8.69 5.94 6.62
C HIS A 24 -7.95 6.56 7.82
N GLU A 25 -7.79 7.88 7.84
CA GLU A 25 -7.17 8.58 8.97
C GLU A 25 -8.07 8.60 10.22
N ASN A 26 -9.39 8.67 10.06
CA ASN A 26 -10.32 8.65 11.17
C ASN A 26 -10.44 7.25 11.83
N ILE A 27 -10.29 6.17 11.06
CA ILE A 27 -10.15 4.80 11.60
C ILE A 27 -8.88 4.68 12.46
N LYS A 28 -7.81 5.42 12.13
CA LYS A 28 -6.58 5.42 12.91
C LYS A 28 -6.70 6.20 14.23
N ILE A 29 -7.69 7.09 14.35
CA ILE A 29 -7.88 7.96 15.53
C ILE A 29 -9.01 7.46 16.43
N THR A 30 -10.08 6.89 15.88
CA THR A 30 -11.22 6.42 16.65
C THR A 30 -11.16 4.89 16.78
N GLY A 31 -10.53 4.44 17.87
CA GLY A 31 -10.56 3.05 18.29
C GLY A 31 -12.00 2.55 18.43
N GLY A 32 -12.45 1.74 17.47
CA GLY A 32 -13.70 1.00 17.51
C GLY A 32 -13.45 -0.40 18.04
N GLU A 33 -13.54 -0.54 19.36
CA GLU A 33 -13.52 -1.79 20.11
C GLU A 33 -14.88 -2.50 19.95
N ASP A 34 -14.91 -3.64 19.26
CA ASP A 34 -15.59 -4.88 19.69
C ASP A 34 -15.52 -5.93 18.56
N VAL A 35 -14.39 -6.63 18.48
CA VAL A 35 -14.42 -8.01 18.01
C VAL A 35 -13.53 -8.81 18.96
N ASN A 36 -14.19 -9.37 19.96
CA ASN A 36 -13.67 -10.44 20.79
C ASN A 36 -13.25 -11.62 19.89
N ASP A 37 -11.95 -11.73 19.63
CA ASP A 37 -11.23 -12.97 19.35
C ASP A 37 -9.74 -12.63 19.18
N ASP A 38 -8.99 -12.53 20.29
CA ASP A 38 -7.52 -12.70 20.35
C ASP A 38 -6.71 -12.17 19.14
N ILE A 39 -7.08 -10.99 18.61
CA ILE A 39 -6.30 -10.36 17.55
C ILE A 39 -5.07 -9.82 18.24
N VAL A 40 -4.02 -10.64 18.31
CA VAL A 40 -2.68 -10.15 18.56
C VAL A 40 -2.41 -9.18 17.44
N ILE A 41 -2.63 -7.88 17.69
CA ILE A 41 -2.30 -6.79 16.79
C ILE A 41 -0.79 -6.84 16.67
N LYS A 42 -0.30 -7.65 15.73
CA LYS A 42 1.12 -7.74 15.44
C LYS A 42 1.53 -6.34 14.98
N PRO A 43 2.62 -5.79 15.53
CA PRO A 43 3.08 -4.49 15.12
C PRO A 43 3.31 -4.48 13.62
N CYS A 44 2.90 -3.39 12.96
CA CYS A 44 3.14 -3.20 11.53
C CYS A 44 4.63 -3.44 11.24
N PRO A 45 4.98 -4.29 10.25
CA PRO A 45 6.38 -4.56 9.96
C PRO A 45 7.07 -3.28 9.50
N THR A 46 8.22 -2.98 10.09
CA THR A 46 9.08 -1.90 9.63
C THR A 46 9.48 -2.13 8.17
N ARG A 47 9.65 -1.06 7.38
CA ARG A 47 10.16 -1.12 5.99
C ARG A 47 11.36 -2.06 5.82
N CYS A 48 12.35 -1.98 6.72
CA CYS A 48 13.53 -2.86 6.69
C CYS A 48 13.16 -4.36 6.79
N LYS A 49 12.21 -4.72 7.65
CA LYS A 49 11.69 -6.10 7.75
C LYS A 49 10.98 -6.53 6.48
N VAL A 50 10.20 -5.64 5.86
CA VAL A 50 9.52 -5.92 4.59
C VAL A 50 10.55 -6.15 3.48
N LEU A 51 11.55 -5.28 3.33
CA LEU A 51 12.63 -5.45 2.35
C LEU A 51 13.38 -6.77 2.54
N LYS A 52 13.71 -7.12 3.80
CA LYS A 52 14.36 -8.40 4.10
C LYS A 52 13.48 -9.60 3.73
N ALA A 53 12.18 -9.52 3.99
CA ALA A 53 11.23 -10.56 3.58
C ALA A 53 11.15 -10.68 2.06
N VAL A 54 11.06 -9.56 1.33
CA VAL A 54 11.03 -9.55 -0.14
C VAL A 54 12.27 -10.23 -0.73
N LEU A 55 13.47 -9.89 -0.23
CA LEU A 55 14.72 -10.52 -0.66
C LEU A 55 14.74 -12.03 -0.37
N THR A 56 14.21 -12.43 0.80
CA THR A 56 14.19 -13.83 1.21
C THR A 56 13.25 -14.65 0.33
N ILE A 57 12.04 -14.13 0.07
CA ILE A 57 11.06 -14.78 -0.82
C ILE A 57 11.61 -14.85 -2.24
N GLY A 58 12.19 -13.76 -2.74
CA GLY A 58 12.84 -13.72 -4.05
C GLY A 58 13.91 -14.80 -4.20
N ALA A 59 14.77 -14.99 -3.19
CA ALA A 59 15.77 -16.04 -3.19
C ALA A 59 15.17 -17.46 -3.22
N CYS A 60 14.03 -17.67 -2.55
CA CYS A 60 13.34 -18.97 -2.55
C CYS A 60 12.68 -19.31 -3.88
N ILE A 61 12.25 -18.32 -4.65
CA ILE A 61 11.51 -18.53 -5.90
C ILE A 61 12.36 -18.37 -7.17
N LYS A 62 13.59 -17.87 -7.05
CA LYS A 62 14.48 -17.56 -8.17
C LYS A 62 14.70 -18.71 -9.15
N ASP A 63 14.81 -19.93 -8.64
CA ASP A 63 15.07 -21.13 -9.45
C ASP A 63 13.79 -21.94 -9.73
N SER A 64 12.63 -21.39 -9.39
CA SER A 64 11.33 -22.04 -9.61
C SER A 64 10.84 -21.79 -11.03
N ASN A 65 10.53 -22.87 -11.75
CA ASN A 65 9.87 -22.80 -13.06
C ASN A 65 8.33 -22.69 -12.94
N ASP A 66 7.81 -22.45 -11.73
CA ASP A 66 6.37 -22.32 -11.50
C ASP A 66 5.87 -20.97 -12.07
N PRO A 67 4.82 -20.94 -12.90
CA PRO A 67 4.26 -19.69 -13.42
C PRO A 67 3.79 -18.73 -12.31
N ASN A 68 3.44 -19.23 -11.13
CA ASN A 68 3.13 -18.42 -9.96
C ASN A 68 4.37 -17.81 -9.32
N ALA A 69 5.54 -18.45 -9.43
CA ALA A 69 6.81 -17.86 -9.00
C ALA A 69 7.15 -16.62 -9.82
N CYS A 70 6.98 -16.67 -11.15
CA CYS A 70 7.16 -15.51 -12.02
C CYS A 70 6.22 -14.35 -11.65
N LYS A 71 4.94 -14.65 -11.37
CA LYS A 71 3.97 -13.65 -10.92
C LYS A 71 4.38 -13.03 -9.57
N LEU A 72 4.82 -13.87 -8.65
CA LEU A 72 5.25 -13.42 -7.33
C LEU A 72 6.51 -12.55 -7.44
N GLU A 73 7.48 -12.91 -8.28
CA GLU A 73 8.68 -12.10 -8.54
C GLU A 73 8.32 -10.71 -9.07
N ALA A 74 7.37 -10.62 -10.02
CA ALA A 74 6.89 -9.33 -10.53
C ALA A 74 6.24 -8.47 -9.42
N LEU A 75 5.43 -9.07 -8.55
CA LEU A 75 4.80 -8.38 -7.42
C LEU A 75 5.83 -7.90 -6.39
N LEU A 76 6.84 -8.72 -6.10
CA LEU A 76 7.95 -8.34 -5.22
C LEU A 76 8.77 -7.18 -5.80
N GLY A 77 8.98 -7.16 -7.11
CA GLY A 77 9.62 -6.05 -7.81
C GLY A 77 8.84 -4.75 -7.69
N LEU A 78 7.52 -4.79 -7.88
CA LEU A 78 6.63 -3.64 -7.71
C LEU A 78 6.68 -3.11 -6.27
N LEU A 79 6.58 -4.01 -5.29
CA LEU A 79 6.64 -3.66 -3.87
C LEU A 79 7.98 -3.00 -3.51
N ASN A 80 9.11 -3.52 -4.00
CA ASN A 80 10.41 -2.88 -3.80
C ASN A 80 10.46 -1.47 -4.41
N GLY A 81 9.91 -1.29 -5.61
CA GLY A 81 9.81 0.03 -6.24
C GLY A 81 9.03 1.03 -5.39
N GLN A 82 7.89 0.60 -4.85
CA GLN A 82 7.05 1.43 -3.98
C GLN A 82 7.77 1.77 -2.67
N LEU A 83 8.39 0.80 -2.02
CA LEU A 83 9.15 1.04 -0.78
C LEU A 83 10.33 1.99 -1.00
N CYS A 84 10.91 2.06 -2.20
CA CYS A 84 11.94 3.03 -2.55
C CYS A 84 11.36 4.43 -2.85
N PHE A 85 10.18 4.51 -3.46
CA PHE A 85 9.51 5.78 -3.73
C PHE A 85 9.05 6.48 -2.44
N ASP A 86 8.53 5.74 -1.47
CA ASP A 86 8.11 6.30 -0.18
C ASP A 86 9.29 6.94 0.59
N GLU A 87 10.52 6.46 0.36
CA GLU A 87 11.75 7.02 0.94
C GLU A 87 12.12 8.37 0.31
N THR A 88 11.97 8.53 -1.02
CA THR A 88 12.29 9.79 -1.68
C THR A 88 11.24 10.87 -1.38
N GLN A 89 9.97 10.48 -1.20
CA GLN A 89 8.91 11.43 -0.85
C GLN A 89 9.06 11.97 0.57
N THR A 90 9.42 11.12 1.55
CA THR A 90 9.66 11.54 2.94
C THR A 90 10.88 12.46 3.10
N MET A 91 11.89 12.37 2.24
CA MET A 91 13.02 13.30 2.26
C MET A 91 12.68 14.67 1.63
N SER A 92 11.78 14.71 0.66
CA SER A 92 11.38 15.95 -0.01
C SER A 92 10.50 16.89 0.84
N SER A 93 9.78 16.35 1.83
CA SER A 93 8.92 17.13 2.73
C SER A 93 9.70 17.81 3.86
N VAL A 94 10.88 17.29 4.22
CA VAL A 94 11.75 17.88 5.26
C VAL A 94 12.51 19.11 4.74
N LEU A 95 12.77 19.20 3.42
CA LEU A 95 13.50 20.33 2.82
C LEU A 95 12.63 21.54 2.44
N LYS A 96 11.30 21.42 2.48
CA LYS A 96 10.37 22.54 2.22
C LYS A 96 9.91 23.28 3.47
N SER A 97 10.42 22.88 4.65
CA SER A 97 10.07 23.46 5.95
C SER A 97 11.25 24.12 6.67
N SER A 98 12.34 24.44 5.95
CA SER A 98 13.48 25.24 6.46
C SER A 98 13.58 26.59 5.75
#